data_AF-A0A1H0HDU4-F1
#
_entry.id   AF-A0A1H0HDU4-F1
#
_cell.length_a   1.000
_cell.length_b   1.000
_cell.length_c   1.000
_cell.angle_alpha   90.00
_cell.angle_beta   90.00
_cell.angle_gamma   90.00
#
_symmetry.space_group_name_H-M   'P 1'
#
loop_
_entity.id
_entity.type
_entity.pdbx_description
1 polymer ?
#
loop_
_entity_poly.entity_id
_entity_poly.type
_entity_poly.pdbx_seq_one_letter_code
_entity_poly.pdbx_strand_id
1 'polypeptide(L)'
;MTIGFIGAGTMGMPIALHLLRAGYSVDVIIRNDDGADVVAAGGRVFTSPSDLDRPVFLFLCLPNAETVEQVLFGPHAVQLAAGAVVIDLTTHDRASAKRIAERLAESSVDFIDAPISGMQQRAQQGTLTVMCGGGPDKFRQVKPLFDCFATSVLWMGDVGSGQTAKLINQLLFDVNMAALAELLPAAVRLGLDPVLVAEVVNGGTGRSYASEFFLPRILQGQFSNGYPLAKAYKDLKAGAALSADLALPMPVLAAATATYQTALAQGHGDLDKGSMILPFEGLSGVVFRARHRLFCTLALRGVVEEIWDDASGPGEIIFEPTVLLLQRIAAGDLPTLALLTDEAAQGLELDGKILSRHPLVLSRIGIAATQDNPPPAFATTDDLVRYLREVPSLCYSKSGASGIHFSAVLERLGIAAEIDAKAVVIPQGLTGRMVAEGKAACAIQQISELAQIQGLSAASPLPEETQRTEIFSAALHANSPTTDALLARLLHADTRPLLAAHGLMPIERNTAV
;
A
#
# COMPACT_ATOMS: atom_id res chain seq x y z
N MET A 1 -43.94 -0.44 12.00
CA MET A 1 -43.62 0.81 11.28
C MET A 1 -42.78 0.41 10.08
N THR A 2 -43.20 0.73 8.86
CA THR A 2 -42.47 0.35 7.65
C THR A 2 -41.52 1.47 7.25
N ILE A 3 -40.23 1.15 7.16
CA ILE A 3 -39.19 2.05 6.67
C ILE A 3 -38.94 1.73 5.20
N GLY A 4 -39.01 2.73 4.33
CA GLY A 4 -38.50 2.62 2.96
C GLY A 4 -37.04 3.03 2.90
N PHE A 5 -36.23 2.31 2.12
CA PHE A 5 -34.82 2.65 1.92
C PHE A 5 -34.47 2.62 0.43
N ILE A 6 -34.07 3.78 -0.12
CA ILE A 6 -33.72 3.92 -1.54
C ILE A 6 -32.28 4.36 -1.67
N GLY A 7 -31.46 3.56 -2.37
CA GLY A 7 -30.04 3.81 -2.55
C GLY A 7 -29.15 2.82 -1.79
N ALA A 8 -29.39 1.52 -1.98
CA ALA A 8 -28.60 0.43 -1.38
C ALA A 8 -27.24 0.21 -2.09
N GLY A 9 -26.46 1.28 -2.24
CA GLY A 9 -25.08 1.21 -2.76
C GLY A 9 -24.05 1.01 -1.64
N THR A 10 -22.80 1.39 -1.92
CA THR A 10 -21.64 1.26 -0.99
C THR A 10 -21.90 1.80 0.41
N MET A 11 -22.60 2.93 0.53
CA MET A 11 -22.94 3.54 1.82
C MET A 11 -24.31 3.07 2.34
N GLY A 12 -25.32 2.98 1.48
CA GLY A 12 -26.69 2.75 1.91
C GLY A 12 -26.99 1.30 2.31
N MET A 13 -26.38 0.31 1.65
CA MET A 13 -26.58 -1.11 2.00
C MET A 13 -26.24 -1.42 3.46
N PRO A 14 -25.04 -1.10 3.99
CA PRO A 14 -24.74 -1.38 5.40
C PRO A 14 -25.67 -0.63 6.37
N ILE A 15 -26.13 0.58 6.00
CA ILE A 15 -27.08 1.36 6.82
C ILE A 15 -28.44 0.65 6.90
N ALA A 16 -28.98 0.19 5.77
CA ALA A 16 -30.23 -0.57 5.73
C ALA A 16 -30.13 -1.86 6.57
N LEU A 17 -29.00 -2.57 6.49
CA LEU A 17 -28.76 -3.78 7.29
C LEU A 17 -28.69 -3.49 8.79
N HIS A 18 -28.14 -2.36 9.21
CA HIS A 18 -28.16 -1.95 10.63
C HIS A 18 -29.57 -1.68 11.15
N LEU A 19 -30.41 -1.02 10.35
CA LEU A 19 -31.83 -0.82 10.68
C LEU A 19 -32.57 -2.17 10.81
N LEU A 20 -32.33 -3.11 9.92
CA LEU A 20 -32.90 -4.47 9.98
C LEU A 20 -32.44 -5.22 11.24
N ARG A 21 -31.13 -5.19 11.55
CA ARG A 21 -30.58 -5.82 12.76
C ARG A 21 -31.12 -5.23 14.06
N ALA A 22 -31.47 -3.95 14.05
CA ALA A 22 -32.14 -3.28 15.17
C ALA A 22 -33.63 -3.66 15.31
N GLY A 23 -34.16 -4.51 14.41
CA GLY A 23 -35.51 -5.04 14.47
C GLY A 23 -36.56 -4.21 13.74
N TYR A 24 -36.15 -3.21 12.95
CA TYR A 24 -37.09 -2.44 12.13
C TYR A 24 -37.50 -3.22 10.87
N SER A 25 -38.75 -3.04 10.43
CA SER A 25 -39.20 -3.54 9.13
C SER A 25 -38.75 -2.58 8.02
N VAL A 26 -37.82 -3.03 7.18
CA VAL A 26 -37.22 -2.21 6.11
C VAL A 26 -37.51 -2.82 4.74
N ASP A 27 -38.06 -1.99 3.86
CA ASP A 27 -38.28 -2.24 2.44
C ASP A 27 -37.21 -1.53 1.63
N VAL A 28 -36.37 -2.28 0.93
CA VAL A 28 -35.18 -1.76 0.25
C VAL A 28 -35.34 -1.80 -1.26
N ILE A 29 -35.11 -0.68 -1.92
CA ILE A 29 -35.01 -0.62 -3.38
C ILE A 29 -33.60 -1.02 -3.82
N ILE A 30 -33.51 -2.08 -4.60
CA ILE A 30 -32.28 -2.61 -5.19
C ILE A 30 -32.44 -2.68 -6.72
N ARG A 31 -31.43 -2.20 -7.46
CA ARG A 31 -31.45 -2.18 -8.94
C ARG A 31 -30.56 -3.25 -9.60
N ASN A 32 -29.35 -3.46 -9.07
CA ASN A 32 -28.29 -4.23 -9.74
C ASN A 32 -27.68 -5.33 -8.84
N ASP A 33 -28.40 -5.75 -7.80
CA ASP A 33 -27.96 -6.71 -6.79
C ASP A 33 -29.12 -7.65 -6.46
N ASP A 34 -28.84 -8.87 -5.99
CA ASP A 34 -29.88 -9.88 -5.74
C ASP A 34 -30.60 -9.68 -4.39
N GLY A 35 -30.09 -8.79 -3.54
CA GLY A 35 -30.65 -8.44 -2.26
C GLY A 35 -30.60 -9.57 -1.22
N ALA A 36 -29.74 -10.58 -1.42
CA ALA A 36 -29.66 -11.75 -0.54
C ALA A 36 -29.41 -11.35 0.92
N ASP A 37 -28.51 -10.40 1.16
CA ASP A 37 -28.19 -9.89 2.51
C ASP A 37 -29.40 -9.23 3.19
N VAL A 38 -30.20 -8.50 2.41
CA VAL A 38 -31.41 -7.84 2.91
C VAL A 38 -32.44 -8.88 3.32
N VAL A 39 -32.67 -9.88 2.47
CA VAL A 39 -33.62 -10.98 2.74
C VAL A 39 -33.16 -11.81 3.94
N ALA A 40 -31.86 -12.12 4.02
CA ALA A 40 -31.29 -12.86 5.14
C ALA A 40 -31.42 -12.10 6.48
N ALA A 41 -31.37 -10.77 6.44
CA ALA A 41 -31.61 -9.90 7.59
C ALA A 41 -33.10 -9.66 7.89
N GLY A 42 -34.03 -10.31 7.17
CA GLY A 42 -35.48 -10.20 7.38
C GLY A 42 -36.13 -8.99 6.69
N GLY A 43 -35.42 -8.31 5.80
CA GLY A 43 -35.93 -7.20 4.99
C GLY A 43 -36.66 -7.68 3.73
N ARG A 44 -37.36 -6.74 3.08
CA ARG A 44 -38.04 -6.98 1.80
C ARG A 44 -37.36 -6.19 0.70
N VAL A 45 -37.25 -6.79 -0.49
CA VAL A 45 -36.57 -6.19 -1.64
C VAL A 45 -37.59 -5.85 -2.71
N PHE A 46 -37.44 -4.66 -3.28
CA PHE A 46 -38.25 -4.15 -4.38
C PHE A 46 -37.34 -3.54 -5.46
N THR A 47 -37.86 -3.36 -6.67
CA THR A 47 -37.08 -2.85 -7.81
C THR A 47 -37.51 -1.45 -8.26
N SER A 48 -38.72 -1.00 -7.89
CA SER A 48 -39.21 0.35 -8.19
C SER A 48 -39.63 1.11 -6.92
N PRO A 49 -39.30 2.40 -6.79
CA PRO A 49 -39.78 3.25 -5.68
C PRO A 49 -41.31 3.28 -5.54
N SER A 50 -42.04 3.17 -6.65
CA SER A 50 -43.52 3.14 -6.67
C SER A 50 -44.11 1.92 -5.96
N ASP A 51 -43.32 0.87 -5.78
CA ASP A 51 -43.79 -0.42 -5.24
C ASP A 51 -43.69 -0.47 -3.71
N LEU A 52 -43.08 0.56 -3.08
CA LEU A 52 -43.04 0.69 -1.64
C LEU A 52 -44.44 1.01 -1.09
N ASP A 53 -44.87 0.25 -0.09
CA ASP A 53 -46.18 0.42 0.54
C ASP A 53 -46.18 1.57 1.54
N ARG A 54 -46.22 2.80 1.02
CA ARG A 54 -46.43 4.06 1.77
C ARG A 54 -45.62 4.14 3.06
N PRO A 55 -44.28 4.16 2.98
CA PRO A 55 -43.44 4.19 4.17
C PRO A 55 -43.69 5.46 4.99
N VAL A 56 -43.61 5.31 6.32
CA VAL A 56 -43.72 6.43 7.28
C VAL A 56 -42.37 7.12 7.50
N PHE A 57 -41.27 6.39 7.28
CA PHE A 57 -39.92 6.91 7.22
C PHE A 57 -39.29 6.46 5.91
N LEU A 58 -38.79 7.40 5.11
CA LEU A 58 -38.11 7.10 3.86
C LEU A 58 -36.66 7.56 3.94
N PHE A 59 -35.73 6.62 3.94
CA PHE A 59 -34.30 6.92 3.79
C PHE A 59 -33.90 7.00 2.33
N LEU A 60 -33.15 8.04 1.99
CA LEU A 60 -32.52 8.21 0.68
C LEU A 60 -31.00 8.23 0.85
N CYS A 61 -30.27 7.48 0.02
CA CYS A 61 -28.80 7.49 -0.01
C CYS A 61 -28.34 7.43 -1.48
N LEU A 62 -28.47 8.55 -2.18
CA LEU A 62 -28.39 8.63 -3.64
C LEU A 62 -27.14 9.39 -4.11
N PRO A 63 -26.84 9.40 -5.43
CA PRO A 63 -25.64 10.06 -5.95
C PRO A 63 -25.67 11.60 -5.92
N ASN A 64 -26.85 12.21 -6.08
CA ASN A 64 -27.02 13.66 -6.21
C ASN A 64 -28.50 14.09 -5.97
N ALA A 65 -28.73 15.41 -5.88
CA ALA A 65 -30.05 16.00 -5.70
C ALA A 65 -31.03 15.69 -6.85
N GLU A 66 -30.55 15.62 -8.10
CA GLU A 66 -31.41 15.29 -9.24
C GLU A 66 -32.04 13.90 -9.09
N THR A 67 -31.26 12.92 -8.63
CA THR A 67 -31.76 11.56 -8.38
C THR A 67 -32.77 11.55 -7.21
N VAL A 68 -32.53 12.36 -6.18
CA VAL A 68 -33.46 12.56 -5.06
C VAL A 68 -34.79 13.11 -5.58
N GLU A 69 -34.76 14.17 -6.40
CA GLU A 69 -35.97 14.77 -6.98
C GLU A 69 -36.72 13.79 -7.90
N GLN A 70 -36.01 12.98 -8.70
CA GLN A 70 -36.64 11.95 -9.54
C GLN A 70 -37.37 10.88 -8.72
N VAL A 71 -36.79 10.46 -7.60
CA VAL A 71 -37.39 9.45 -6.70
C VAL A 71 -38.61 10.01 -5.96
N LEU A 72 -38.59 11.30 -5.61
CA LEU A 72 -39.67 11.94 -4.84
C LEU A 72 -40.79 12.50 -5.73
N PHE A 73 -40.48 12.96 -6.94
CA PHE A 73 -41.40 13.74 -7.77
C PHE A 73 -41.46 13.28 -9.24
N GLY A 74 -40.69 12.27 -9.63
CA GLY A 74 -40.67 11.75 -11.00
C GLY A 74 -41.85 10.85 -11.35
N PRO A 75 -41.88 10.29 -12.58
CA PRO A 75 -42.98 9.42 -13.04
C PRO A 75 -43.22 8.16 -12.20
N HIS A 76 -42.17 7.65 -11.57
CA HIS A 76 -42.21 6.49 -10.67
C HIS A 76 -41.95 6.89 -9.22
N ALA A 77 -42.43 8.08 -8.84
CA ALA A 77 -42.25 8.61 -7.49
C ALA A 77 -42.81 7.65 -6.44
N VAL A 78 -42.06 7.50 -5.35
CA VAL A 78 -42.49 6.78 -4.16
C VAL A 78 -43.76 7.40 -3.60
N GLN A 79 -44.74 6.56 -3.26
CA GLN A 79 -45.94 7.00 -2.57
C GLN A 79 -45.66 7.01 -1.08
N LEU A 80 -45.91 8.11 -0.38
CA LEU A 80 -45.61 8.28 1.05
C LEU A 80 -46.89 8.18 1.89
N ALA A 81 -46.76 7.76 3.15
CA ALA A 81 -47.85 7.91 4.11
C ALA A 81 -48.10 9.37 4.48
N ALA A 82 -49.33 9.70 4.89
CA ALA A 82 -49.62 11.01 5.45
C ALA A 82 -48.78 11.26 6.72
N GLY A 83 -48.12 12.43 6.81
CA GLY A 83 -47.22 12.74 7.93
C GLY A 83 -45.91 11.96 7.93
N ALA A 84 -45.53 11.34 6.80
CA ALA A 84 -44.25 10.68 6.64
C ALA A 84 -43.07 11.66 6.79
N VAL A 85 -41.90 11.12 7.12
CA VAL A 85 -40.64 11.87 7.17
C VAL A 85 -39.68 11.29 6.15
N VAL A 86 -39.23 12.12 5.21
CA VAL A 86 -38.14 11.81 4.29
C VAL A 86 -36.82 12.19 4.94
N ILE A 87 -35.89 11.25 4.98
CA ILE A 87 -34.58 11.36 5.61
C ILE A 87 -33.53 11.19 4.51
N ASP A 88 -32.93 12.29 4.06
CA ASP A 88 -31.98 12.26 2.97
C ASP A 88 -30.53 12.25 3.45
N LEU A 89 -29.88 11.09 3.31
CA LEU A 89 -28.47 10.88 3.62
C LEU A 89 -27.53 11.28 2.46
N THR A 90 -28.11 11.66 1.31
CA THR A 90 -27.37 12.08 0.12
C THR A 90 -26.56 13.34 0.41
N THR A 91 -25.37 13.44 -0.17
CA THR A 91 -24.59 14.68 -0.13
C THR A 91 -24.90 15.53 -1.37
N HIS A 92 -25.56 16.66 -1.17
CA HIS A 92 -25.90 17.63 -2.22
C HIS A 92 -25.94 19.07 -1.66
N ASP A 93 -26.37 20.05 -2.46
CA ASP A 93 -26.33 21.45 -2.05
C ASP A 93 -27.52 21.86 -1.15
N ARG A 94 -27.29 22.93 -0.37
CA ARG A 94 -28.26 23.52 0.57
C ARG A 94 -29.54 23.99 -0.12
N ALA A 95 -29.44 24.56 -1.32
CA ALA A 95 -30.59 25.13 -2.01
C ALA A 95 -31.55 24.02 -2.46
N SER A 96 -31.01 22.92 -3.00
CA SER A 96 -31.80 21.73 -3.34
C SER A 96 -32.52 21.15 -2.12
N ALA A 97 -31.85 21.04 -0.96
CA ALA A 97 -32.48 20.55 0.28
C ALA A 97 -33.72 21.37 0.65
N LYS A 98 -33.60 22.69 0.60
CA LYS A 98 -34.71 23.61 0.92
C LYS A 98 -35.86 23.48 -0.07
N ARG A 99 -35.57 23.47 -1.38
CA ARG A 99 -36.60 23.30 -2.42
C ARG A 99 -37.35 21.97 -2.30
N ILE A 100 -36.63 20.89 -2.01
CA ILE A 100 -37.24 19.57 -1.81
C ILE A 100 -38.18 19.59 -0.60
N ALA A 101 -37.73 20.16 0.53
CA ALA A 101 -38.56 20.28 1.72
C ALA A 101 -39.81 21.15 1.48
N GLU A 102 -39.67 22.27 0.78
CA GLU A 102 -40.80 23.15 0.42
C GLU A 102 -41.86 22.40 -0.40
N ARG A 103 -41.44 21.63 -1.41
CA ARG A 103 -42.37 20.82 -2.24
C ARG A 103 -43.01 19.68 -1.46
N LEU A 104 -42.29 19.03 -0.55
CA LEU A 104 -42.85 17.97 0.30
C LEU A 104 -43.86 18.51 1.32
N ALA A 105 -43.66 19.74 1.80
CA ALA A 105 -44.57 20.38 2.74
C ALA A 105 -45.98 20.60 2.15
N GLU A 106 -46.11 20.80 0.83
CA GLU A 106 -47.41 20.88 0.13
C GLU A 106 -48.26 19.62 0.32
N SER A 107 -47.62 18.48 0.57
CA SER A 107 -48.26 17.17 0.81
C SER A 107 -48.19 16.73 2.28
N SER A 108 -47.91 17.65 3.22
CA SER A 108 -47.77 17.35 4.66
C SER A 108 -46.73 16.26 4.96
N VAL A 109 -45.64 16.24 4.19
CA VAL A 109 -44.48 15.36 4.40
C VAL A 109 -43.32 16.19 4.95
N ASP A 110 -42.72 15.73 6.02
CA ASP A 110 -41.55 16.36 6.62
C ASP A 110 -40.25 15.92 5.92
N PHE A 111 -39.24 16.77 5.95
CA PHE A 111 -37.94 16.49 5.36
C PHE A 111 -36.80 16.77 6.35
N ILE A 112 -35.84 15.84 6.42
CA ILE A 112 -34.60 15.96 7.16
C ILE A 112 -33.45 15.75 6.18
N ASP A 113 -32.60 16.77 5.94
CA ASP A 113 -31.31 16.56 5.28
C ASP A 113 -30.29 16.08 6.33
N ALA A 114 -29.84 14.83 6.18
CA ALA A 114 -28.97 14.15 7.14
C ALA A 114 -27.73 13.53 6.46
N PRO A 115 -26.92 14.31 5.71
CA PRO A 115 -25.70 13.77 5.11
C PRO A 115 -24.77 13.17 6.17
N ILE A 116 -24.00 12.17 5.73
CA ILE A 116 -23.18 11.33 6.61
C ILE A 116 -21.68 11.51 6.39
N SER A 117 -20.88 11.21 7.42
CA SER A 117 -19.42 11.19 7.37
C SER A 117 -18.84 9.95 8.04
N GLY A 118 -17.74 9.44 7.48
CA GLY A 118 -17.04 8.25 7.99
C GLY A 118 -16.63 7.19 6.97
N MET A 119 -16.93 7.41 5.68
CA MET A 119 -16.65 6.47 4.57
C MET A 119 -17.32 5.10 4.76
N GLN A 120 -17.07 4.17 3.83
CA GLN A 120 -17.66 2.83 3.84
C GLN A 120 -17.37 2.05 5.12
N GLN A 121 -16.15 2.16 5.64
CA GLN A 121 -15.73 1.43 6.85
C GLN A 121 -16.61 1.77 8.05
N ARG A 122 -16.87 3.05 8.33
CA ARG A 122 -17.72 3.43 9.47
C ARG A 122 -19.20 3.13 9.22
N ALA A 123 -19.64 3.11 7.95
CA ALA A 123 -20.98 2.65 7.60
C ALA A 123 -21.16 1.17 7.95
N GLN A 124 -20.20 0.32 7.58
CA GLN A 124 -20.19 -1.11 7.93
C GLN A 124 -20.15 -1.34 9.45
N GLN A 125 -19.34 -0.54 10.17
CA GLN A 125 -19.20 -0.64 11.62
C GLN A 125 -20.36 -0.03 12.42
N GLY A 126 -21.26 0.72 11.78
CA GLY A 126 -22.35 1.42 12.47
C GLY A 126 -21.85 2.60 13.32
N THR A 127 -20.74 3.22 12.93
CA THR A 127 -20.08 4.29 13.70
C THR A 127 -20.08 5.62 12.97
N LEU A 128 -20.99 5.84 12.00
CA LEU A 128 -21.06 7.08 11.23
C LEU A 128 -21.29 8.33 12.10
N THR A 129 -20.98 9.48 11.51
CA THR A 129 -21.44 10.80 11.97
C THR A 129 -22.56 11.28 11.07
N VAL A 130 -23.69 11.68 11.65
CA VAL A 130 -24.87 12.19 10.93
C VAL A 130 -25.07 13.67 11.30
N MET A 131 -25.22 14.52 10.29
CA MET A 131 -25.43 15.97 10.45
C MET A 131 -26.83 16.32 9.97
N CYS A 132 -27.78 16.54 10.89
CA CYS A 132 -29.18 16.66 10.56
C CYS A 132 -29.66 18.12 10.52
N GLY A 133 -30.15 18.56 9.37
CA GLY A 133 -30.96 19.76 9.22
C GLY A 133 -32.46 19.42 9.21
N GLY A 134 -33.27 20.22 9.90
CA GLY A 134 -34.73 20.09 9.94
C GLY A 134 -35.33 20.42 11.30
N GLY A 135 -36.64 20.28 11.44
CA GLY A 135 -37.36 20.66 12.66
C GLY A 135 -36.89 19.87 13.89
N PRO A 136 -36.74 20.48 15.07
CA PRO A 136 -36.18 19.83 16.26
C PRO A 136 -37.04 18.66 16.76
N ASP A 137 -38.36 18.73 16.60
CA ASP A 137 -39.27 17.65 16.99
C ASP A 137 -39.11 16.43 16.07
N LYS A 138 -38.97 16.68 14.76
CA LYS A 138 -38.73 15.63 13.76
C LYS A 138 -37.35 15.01 13.93
N PHE A 139 -36.32 15.81 14.21
CA PHE A 139 -35.01 15.30 14.60
C PHE A 139 -35.10 14.34 15.80
N ARG A 140 -35.78 14.73 16.88
CA ARG A 140 -35.98 13.85 18.06
C ARG A 140 -36.73 12.57 17.71
N GLN A 141 -37.72 12.66 16.81
CA GLN A 141 -38.48 11.50 16.31
C GLN A 141 -37.60 10.52 15.53
N VAL A 142 -36.72 11.00 14.65
CA VAL A 142 -35.89 10.13 13.79
C VAL A 142 -34.57 9.71 14.43
N LYS A 143 -34.12 10.37 15.50
CA LYS A 143 -32.84 10.09 16.16
C LYS A 143 -32.63 8.60 16.52
N PRO A 144 -33.63 7.86 17.07
CA PRO A 144 -33.45 6.44 17.36
C PRO A 144 -33.12 5.59 16.12
N LEU A 145 -33.53 6.02 14.91
CA LEU A 145 -33.19 5.35 13.67
C LEU A 145 -31.73 5.59 13.29
N PHE A 146 -31.22 6.82 13.49
CA PHE A 146 -29.82 7.15 13.27
C PHE A 146 -28.89 6.40 14.23
N ASP A 147 -29.30 6.27 15.50
CA ASP A 147 -28.52 5.58 16.55
C ASP A 147 -28.27 4.09 16.23
N CYS A 148 -28.96 3.52 15.23
CA CYS A 148 -28.71 2.16 14.75
C CYS A 148 -27.41 2.01 13.94
N PHE A 149 -26.94 3.09 13.31
CA PHE A 149 -25.81 3.05 12.37
C PHE A 149 -24.80 4.18 12.57
N ALA A 150 -24.98 4.99 13.59
CA ALA A 150 -24.15 6.14 13.90
C ALA A 150 -23.84 6.23 15.39
N THR A 151 -22.63 6.74 15.69
CA THR A 151 -22.20 7.02 17.08
C THR A 151 -22.26 8.50 17.42
N SER A 152 -22.37 9.36 16.40
CA SER A 152 -22.49 10.81 16.55
C SER A 152 -23.64 11.30 15.66
N VAL A 153 -24.68 11.83 16.28
CA VAL A 153 -25.89 12.31 15.60
C VAL A 153 -26.17 13.72 16.09
N LEU A 154 -25.97 14.70 15.21
CA LEU A 154 -25.97 16.12 15.56
C LEU A 154 -27.13 16.83 14.87
N TRP A 155 -27.89 17.62 15.63
CA TRP A 155 -28.84 18.56 15.06
C TRP A 155 -28.13 19.87 14.72
N MET A 156 -28.20 20.28 13.46
CA MET A 156 -27.45 21.40 12.91
C MET A 156 -28.31 22.66 12.69
N GLY A 157 -29.61 22.59 12.95
CA GLY A 157 -30.58 23.67 12.73
C GLY A 157 -31.64 23.28 11.70
N ASP A 158 -32.21 24.28 11.03
CA ASP A 158 -33.28 24.10 10.04
C ASP A 158 -32.81 23.35 8.78
N VAL A 159 -33.75 23.01 7.90
CA VAL A 159 -33.45 22.33 6.62
C VAL A 159 -32.34 23.03 5.83
N GLY A 160 -31.42 22.23 5.32
CA GLY A 160 -30.21 22.61 4.59
C GLY A 160 -29.00 22.82 5.50
N SER A 161 -29.18 22.86 6.82
CA SER A 161 -28.07 23.01 7.77
C SER A 161 -27.20 21.74 7.86
N GLY A 162 -27.78 20.56 7.62
CA GLY A 162 -27.04 19.30 7.51
C GLY A 162 -26.09 19.32 6.30
N GLN A 163 -26.60 19.68 5.12
CA GLN A 163 -25.79 19.86 3.90
C GLN A 163 -24.70 20.92 4.08
N THR A 164 -25.04 22.05 4.72
CA THR A 164 -24.07 23.12 5.00
C THR A 164 -22.95 22.63 5.92
N ALA A 165 -23.29 21.92 6.99
CA ALA A 165 -22.31 21.34 7.90
C ALA A 165 -21.39 20.33 7.20
N LYS A 166 -21.97 19.47 6.36
CA LYS A 166 -21.20 18.52 5.55
C LYS A 166 -20.24 19.23 4.62
N LEU A 167 -20.69 20.29 3.94
CA LEU A 167 -19.83 21.09 3.07
C LEU A 167 -18.65 21.69 3.84
N ILE A 168 -18.88 22.32 4.99
CA ILE A 168 -17.79 22.86 5.82
C ILE A 168 -16.76 21.78 6.19
N ASN A 169 -17.21 20.59 6.59
CA ASN A 169 -16.32 19.47 6.88
C ASN A 169 -15.47 19.05 5.66
N GLN A 170 -16.07 19.01 4.47
CA GLN A 170 -15.36 18.67 3.24
C GLN A 170 -14.33 19.74 2.86
N LEU A 171 -14.70 21.03 2.95
CA LEU A 171 -13.79 22.14 2.68
C LEU A 171 -12.58 22.12 3.61
N LEU A 172 -12.76 21.81 4.90
CA LEU A 172 -11.63 21.64 5.83
C LEU A 172 -10.74 20.46 5.45
N PHE A 173 -11.32 19.34 5.03
CA PHE A 173 -10.56 18.18 4.56
C PHE A 173 -9.74 18.51 3.30
N ASP A 174 -10.33 19.25 2.36
CA ASP A 174 -9.66 19.71 1.13
C ASP A 174 -8.54 20.72 1.42
N VAL A 175 -8.80 21.71 2.28
CA VAL A 175 -7.80 22.69 2.73
C VAL A 175 -6.61 22.01 3.39
N ASN A 176 -6.86 21.04 4.28
CA ASN A 176 -5.80 20.32 4.95
C ASN A 176 -4.92 19.54 3.96
N MET A 177 -5.52 18.88 2.96
CA MET A 177 -4.74 18.17 1.94
C MET A 177 -3.99 19.15 1.02
N ALA A 178 -4.58 20.28 0.65
CA ALA A 178 -3.88 21.32 -0.11
C ALA A 178 -2.65 21.85 0.65
N ALA A 179 -2.77 22.08 1.95
CA ALA A 179 -1.64 22.48 2.79
C ALA A 179 -0.53 21.41 2.85
N LEU A 180 -0.89 20.13 2.95
CA LEU A 180 0.07 19.02 2.91
C LEU A 180 0.78 18.95 1.55
N ALA A 181 0.06 19.14 0.46
CA ALA A 181 0.63 19.10 -0.89
C ALA A 181 1.78 20.10 -1.09
N GLU A 182 1.73 21.25 -0.42
CA GLU A 182 2.76 22.28 -0.50
C GLU A 182 3.90 22.05 0.50
N LEU A 183 3.56 21.73 1.76
CA LEU A 183 4.54 21.67 2.84
C LEU A 183 5.40 20.40 2.81
N LEU A 184 4.88 19.28 2.33
CA LEU A 184 5.60 18.01 2.33
C LEU A 184 6.78 17.99 1.34
N PRO A 185 6.62 18.41 0.06
CA PRO A 185 7.77 18.57 -0.83
C PRO A 185 8.77 19.61 -0.32
N ALA A 186 8.29 20.72 0.27
CA ALA A 186 9.16 21.72 0.87
C ALA A 186 10.05 21.13 2.00
N ALA A 187 9.49 20.26 2.85
CA ALA A 187 10.25 19.57 3.90
C ALA A 187 11.39 18.71 3.32
N VAL A 188 11.11 17.95 2.25
CA VAL A 188 12.14 17.15 1.56
C VAL A 188 13.19 18.04 0.90
N ARG A 189 12.77 19.17 0.31
CA ARG A 189 13.68 20.15 -0.29
C ARG A 189 14.64 20.78 0.72
N LEU A 190 14.23 20.85 1.99
CA LEU A 190 15.02 21.28 3.13
C LEU A 190 15.89 20.14 3.73
N GLY A 191 15.87 18.95 3.13
CA GLY A 191 16.71 17.82 3.53
C GLY A 191 16.10 16.90 4.58
N LEU A 192 14.82 17.07 4.92
CA LEU A 192 14.14 16.21 5.87
C LEU A 192 13.74 14.87 5.23
N ASP A 193 13.80 13.80 6.02
CA ASP A 193 13.33 12.48 5.60
C ASP A 193 11.80 12.44 5.57
N PRO A 194 11.16 12.00 4.47
CA PRO A 194 9.72 12.03 4.32
C PRO A 194 8.98 11.10 5.30
N VAL A 195 9.58 9.97 5.70
CA VAL A 195 8.97 9.06 6.70
C VAL A 195 8.95 9.75 8.07
N LEU A 196 10.08 10.33 8.47
CA LEU A 196 10.17 11.07 9.75
C LEU A 196 9.26 12.30 9.75
N VAL A 197 9.14 13.02 8.63
CA VAL A 197 8.19 14.14 8.50
C VAL A 197 6.76 13.66 8.68
N ALA A 198 6.38 12.53 8.09
CA ALA A 198 5.04 11.98 8.24
C ALA A 198 4.74 11.57 9.71
N GLU A 199 5.72 10.99 10.40
CA GLU A 199 5.63 10.70 11.84
C GLU A 199 5.45 11.98 12.67
N VAL A 200 6.21 13.03 12.39
CA VAL A 200 6.06 14.32 13.09
C VAL A 200 4.68 14.94 12.84
N VAL A 201 4.18 14.91 11.61
CA VAL A 201 2.86 15.46 11.28
C VAL A 201 1.76 14.69 11.99
N ASN A 202 1.75 13.35 11.92
CA ASN A 202 0.71 12.53 12.53
C ASN A 202 0.87 12.33 14.05
N GLY A 203 2.07 12.54 14.60
CA GLY A 203 2.32 12.54 16.04
C GLY A 203 2.11 13.91 16.69
N GLY A 204 2.21 14.99 15.91
CA GLY A 204 2.18 16.37 16.40
C GLY A 204 0.84 17.10 16.21
N THR A 205 0.87 18.41 16.43
CA THR A 205 -0.30 19.30 16.32
C THR A 205 -0.71 19.62 14.89
N GLY A 206 0.11 19.24 13.89
CA GLY A 206 -0.24 19.34 12.47
C GLY A 206 -1.19 18.23 11.99
N ARG A 207 -1.50 17.26 12.86
CA ARG A 207 -2.33 16.10 12.52
C ARG A 207 -3.73 16.52 12.08
N SER A 208 -4.21 15.90 11.02
CA SER A 208 -5.59 15.96 10.58
C SER A 208 -6.03 14.61 10.03
N TYR A 209 -7.32 14.42 9.81
CA TYR A 209 -7.79 13.23 9.11
C TYR A 209 -7.19 13.12 7.68
N ALA A 210 -6.91 14.24 7.02
CA ALA A 210 -6.21 14.27 5.74
C ALA A 210 -4.78 13.72 5.85
N SER A 211 -4.04 14.08 6.90
CA SER A 211 -2.68 13.57 7.08
C SER A 211 -2.67 12.08 7.43
N GLU A 212 -3.57 11.62 8.29
CA GLU A 212 -3.72 10.20 8.66
C GLU A 212 -4.10 9.34 7.45
N PHE A 213 -4.97 9.87 6.58
CA PHE A 213 -5.40 9.16 5.38
C PHE A 213 -4.37 9.24 4.25
N PHE A 214 -3.90 10.43 3.86
CA PHE A 214 -3.09 10.57 2.66
C PHE A 214 -1.60 10.29 2.88
N LEU A 215 -0.99 10.63 4.02
CA LEU A 215 0.47 10.47 4.19
C LEU A 215 0.96 9.03 3.96
N PRO A 216 0.34 7.98 4.56
CA PRO A 216 0.81 6.61 4.34
C PRO A 216 0.75 6.19 2.87
N ARG A 217 -0.26 6.68 2.13
CA ARG A 217 -0.47 6.40 0.70
C ARG A 217 0.51 7.17 -0.16
N ILE A 218 0.70 8.46 0.14
CA ILE A 218 1.67 9.32 -0.55
C ILE A 218 3.06 8.74 -0.37
N LEU A 219 3.48 8.32 0.83
CA LEU A 219 4.78 7.69 1.05
C LEU A 219 5.02 6.46 0.17
N GLN A 220 3.95 5.73 -0.16
CA GLN A 220 3.98 4.54 -1.04
C GLN A 220 3.74 4.88 -2.52
N GLY A 221 3.56 6.16 -2.88
CA GLY A 221 3.25 6.57 -4.25
C GLY A 221 1.85 6.15 -4.73
N GLN A 222 0.92 5.91 -3.83
CA GLN A 222 -0.44 5.49 -4.15
C GLN A 222 -1.40 6.68 -4.18
N PHE A 223 -2.06 6.88 -5.33
CA PHE A 223 -2.96 8.01 -5.58
C PHE A 223 -4.32 7.60 -6.16
N SER A 224 -4.64 6.32 -6.20
CA SER A 224 -5.87 5.80 -6.83
C SER A 224 -6.86 5.21 -5.82
N ASN A 225 -6.53 5.22 -4.53
CA ASN A 225 -7.27 4.52 -3.48
C ASN A 225 -8.29 5.40 -2.75
N GLY A 226 -8.47 6.65 -3.18
CA GLY A 226 -9.40 7.61 -2.61
C GLY A 226 -10.45 8.14 -3.60
N TYR A 227 -11.20 9.15 -3.16
CA TYR A 227 -12.23 9.78 -3.99
C TYR A 227 -11.59 10.70 -5.06
N PRO A 228 -11.99 10.59 -6.35
CA PRO A 228 -11.35 11.33 -7.43
C PRO A 228 -11.39 12.85 -7.24
N LEU A 229 -10.26 13.49 -7.55
CA LEU A 229 -10.02 14.92 -7.43
C LEU A 229 -11.05 15.70 -8.25
N ALA A 230 -11.26 15.34 -9.52
CA ALA A 230 -12.23 16.01 -10.40
C ALA A 230 -13.67 15.95 -9.84
N LYS A 231 -14.03 14.86 -9.16
CA LYS A 231 -15.36 14.72 -8.55
C LYS A 231 -15.49 15.52 -7.26
N ALA A 232 -14.44 15.55 -6.43
CA ALA A 232 -14.46 16.33 -5.18
C ALA A 232 -14.36 17.85 -5.41
N TYR A 233 -13.92 18.29 -6.58
CA TYR A 233 -13.89 19.71 -6.95
C TYR A 233 -15.27 20.40 -6.84
N LYS A 234 -16.36 19.64 -6.87
CA LYS A 234 -17.71 20.15 -6.59
C LYS A 234 -17.82 20.84 -5.22
N ASP A 235 -17.11 20.34 -4.21
CA ASP A 235 -17.17 20.87 -2.85
C ASP A 235 -16.50 22.26 -2.82
N LEU A 236 -15.32 22.42 -3.43
CA LEU A 236 -14.62 23.70 -3.57
C LEU A 236 -15.46 24.73 -4.34
N LYS A 237 -16.12 24.32 -5.44
CA LYS A 237 -17.05 25.18 -6.18
C LYS A 237 -18.23 25.64 -5.31
N ALA A 238 -18.80 24.74 -4.51
CA ALA A 238 -19.90 25.08 -3.60
C ALA A 238 -19.45 26.06 -2.50
N GLY A 239 -18.24 25.88 -1.95
CA GLY A 239 -17.65 26.80 -1.00
C GLY A 239 -17.40 28.20 -1.60
N ALA A 240 -16.88 28.26 -2.83
CA ALA A 240 -16.68 29.52 -3.54
C ALA A 240 -18.00 30.25 -3.84
N ALA A 241 -19.04 29.53 -4.26
CA ALA A 241 -20.38 30.09 -4.45
C ALA A 241 -20.95 30.65 -3.14
N LEU A 242 -20.85 29.88 -2.04
CA LEU A 242 -21.29 30.32 -0.71
C LEU A 242 -20.56 31.60 -0.25
N SER A 243 -19.26 31.68 -0.51
CA SER A 243 -18.45 32.87 -0.21
C SER A 243 -18.95 34.10 -0.98
N ALA A 244 -19.26 33.95 -2.27
CA ALA A 244 -19.78 35.02 -3.10
C ALA A 244 -21.20 35.45 -2.71
N ASP A 245 -22.11 34.49 -2.57
CA ASP A 245 -23.54 34.73 -2.29
C ASP A 245 -23.76 35.44 -0.95
N LEU A 246 -22.93 35.14 0.05
CA LEU A 246 -23.07 35.68 1.41
C LEU A 246 -22.01 36.74 1.76
N ALA A 247 -21.16 37.12 0.80
CA ALA A 247 -20.03 38.03 1.02
C ALA A 247 -19.13 37.61 2.20
N LEU A 248 -18.87 36.30 2.34
CA LEU A 248 -18.03 35.73 3.40
C LEU A 248 -16.58 35.61 2.91
N PRO A 249 -15.61 36.33 3.48
CA PRO A 249 -14.22 36.22 3.05
C PRO A 249 -13.62 34.86 3.45
N MET A 250 -13.19 34.07 2.45
CA MET A 250 -12.59 32.74 2.66
C MET A 250 -11.22 32.60 1.96
N PRO A 251 -10.20 33.40 2.34
CA PRO A 251 -8.92 33.46 1.62
C PRO A 251 -8.15 32.13 1.65
N VAL A 252 -8.20 31.38 2.75
CA VAL A 252 -7.55 30.06 2.86
C VAL A 252 -8.19 29.06 1.90
N LEU A 253 -9.52 29.08 1.77
CA LEU A 253 -10.22 28.23 0.82
C LEU A 253 -9.88 28.61 -0.62
N ALA A 254 -9.79 29.91 -0.93
CA ALA A 254 -9.41 30.38 -2.25
C ALA A 254 -8.00 29.90 -2.63
N ALA A 255 -7.05 29.97 -1.70
CA ALA A 255 -5.70 29.43 -1.90
C ALA A 255 -5.72 27.91 -2.14
N ALA A 256 -6.40 27.15 -1.28
CA ALA A 256 -6.53 25.70 -1.45
C ALA A 256 -7.21 25.31 -2.78
N THR A 257 -8.18 26.11 -3.24
CA THR A 257 -8.84 25.92 -4.54
C THR A 257 -7.84 26.09 -5.69
N ALA A 258 -6.88 27.02 -5.58
CA ALA A 258 -5.83 27.18 -6.58
C ALA A 258 -4.90 25.95 -6.61
N THR A 259 -4.45 25.45 -5.45
CA THR A 259 -3.67 24.19 -5.33
C THR A 259 -4.40 23.03 -6.02
N TYR A 260 -5.70 22.93 -5.80
CA TYR A 260 -6.58 21.94 -6.42
C TYR A 260 -6.63 22.07 -7.95
N GLN A 261 -6.82 23.29 -8.45
CA GLN A 261 -6.87 23.60 -9.88
C GLN A 261 -5.54 23.32 -10.57
N THR A 262 -4.41 23.56 -9.92
CA THR A 262 -3.08 23.22 -10.45
C THR A 262 -2.97 21.72 -10.74
N ALA A 263 -3.39 20.87 -9.81
CA ALA A 263 -3.37 19.42 -10.00
C ALA A 263 -4.34 18.96 -11.10
N LEU A 264 -5.53 19.55 -11.18
CA LEU A 264 -6.48 19.27 -12.26
C LEU A 264 -5.93 19.66 -13.64
N ALA A 265 -5.30 20.82 -13.75
CA ALA A 265 -4.71 21.32 -15.00
C ALA A 265 -3.56 20.43 -15.50
N GLN A 266 -2.89 19.72 -14.59
CA GLN A 266 -1.84 18.74 -14.92
C GLN A 266 -2.39 17.33 -15.19
N GLY A 267 -3.70 17.14 -15.25
CA GLY A 267 -4.32 15.87 -15.63
C GLY A 267 -4.50 14.87 -14.48
N HIS A 268 -4.36 15.29 -13.22
CA HIS A 268 -4.52 14.40 -12.05
C HIS A 268 -5.98 14.23 -11.59
N GLY A 269 -6.96 14.53 -12.45
CA GLY A 269 -8.37 14.55 -12.07
C GLY A 269 -8.98 13.20 -11.65
N ASP A 270 -8.49 12.11 -12.23
CA ASP A 270 -8.96 10.75 -11.91
C ASP A 270 -8.27 10.14 -10.67
N LEU A 271 -7.19 10.76 -10.21
CA LEU A 271 -6.50 10.40 -8.98
C LEU A 271 -7.23 10.99 -7.77
N ASP A 272 -6.93 10.49 -6.58
CA ASP A 272 -7.47 11.01 -5.33
C ASP A 272 -6.79 12.33 -4.90
N LYS A 273 -7.32 12.94 -3.83
CA LYS A 273 -6.84 14.24 -3.33
C LYS A 273 -5.37 14.25 -2.91
N GLY A 274 -4.78 13.10 -2.57
CA GLY A 274 -3.36 12.98 -2.27
C GLY A 274 -2.48 13.39 -3.45
N SER A 275 -2.98 13.23 -4.69
CA SER A 275 -2.27 13.61 -5.92
C SER A 275 -2.03 15.10 -6.08
N MET A 276 -2.67 15.95 -5.25
CA MET A 276 -2.36 17.38 -5.22
C MET A 276 -0.89 17.67 -4.92
N ILE A 277 -0.15 16.72 -4.33
CA ILE A 277 1.29 16.85 -4.08
C ILE A 277 2.15 16.82 -5.37
N LEU A 278 1.69 16.13 -6.44
CA LEU A 278 2.48 15.85 -7.63
C LEU A 278 2.96 17.13 -8.37
N PRO A 279 2.13 18.16 -8.58
CA PRO A 279 2.60 19.43 -9.13
C PRO A 279 3.71 20.08 -8.31
N PHE A 280 3.63 20.02 -6.98
CA PHE A 280 4.57 20.68 -6.08
C PHE A 280 5.89 19.90 -5.94
N GLU A 281 5.84 18.57 -6.06
CA GLU A 281 7.02 17.73 -6.27
C GLU A 281 7.76 18.13 -7.55
N GLY A 282 7.03 18.29 -8.66
CA GLY A 282 7.58 18.77 -9.93
C GLY A 282 8.20 20.15 -9.84
N LEU A 283 7.51 21.11 -9.19
CA LEU A 283 8.02 22.47 -9.00
C LEU A 283 9.24 22.53 -8.08
N SER A 284 9.30 21.66 -7.07
CA SER A 284 10.39 21.64 -6.08
C SER A 284 11.58 20.78 -6.51
N GLY A 285 11.42 19.96 -7.56
CA GLY A 285 12.42 19.00 -8.01
C GLY A 285 12.72 17.90 -6.99
N VAL A 286 11.74 17.57 -6.13
CA VAL A 286 11.87 16.55 -5.08
C VAL A 286 10.63 15.69 -5.01
N VAL A 287 10.74 14.53 -4.38
CA VAL A 287 9.69 13.53 -4.27
C VAL A 287 9.49 13.14 -2.80
N PHE A 288 8.26 13.26 -2.30
CA PHE A 288 7.89 12.87 -0.94
C PHE A 288 7.47 11.39 -0.90
N ARG A 289 8.45 10.48 -0.93
CA ARG A 289 8.21 9.03 -0.89
C ARG A 289 9.12 8.39 0.15
N ALA A 290 8.64 7.31 0.76
CA ALA A 290 9.52 6.49 1.60
C ALA A 290 10.71 6.06 0.75
N ARG A 291 11.92 6.33 1.23
CA ARG A 291 13.13 5.87 0.56
C ARG A 291 13.21 4.37 0.72
N HIS A 292 13.36 3.65 -0.39
CA HIS A 292 13.54 2.21 -0.33
C HIS A 292 14.92 1.90 0.21
N ARG A 293 15.01 0.95 1.14
CA ARG A 293 16.30 0.49 1.67
C ARG A 293 16.41 -0.99 1.38
N LEU A 294 17.28 -1.32 0.45
CA LEU A 294 17.57 -2.70 0.07
C LEU A 294 18.81 -3.16 0.79
N PHE A 295 18.65 -4.15 1.66
CA PHE A 295 19.80 -4.87 2.22
C PHE A 295 20.05 -6.08 1.34
N CYS A 296 21.22 -6.18 0.73
CA CYS A 296 21.53 -7.25 -0.19
C CYS A 296 22.81 -7.96 0.21
N THR A 297 22.74 -9.28 0.36
CA THR A 297 23.93 -10.10 0.53
C THR A 297 24.87 -9.97 -0.67
N LEU A 298 26.18 -10.05 -0.44
CA LEU A 298 27.20 -9.93 -1.50
C LEU A 298 26.97 -10.94 -2.64
N ALA A 299 26.41 -12.11 -2.34
CA ALA A 299 26.16 -13.16 -3.32
C ALA A 299 25.15 -12.78 -4.42
N LEU A 300 24.33 -11.74 -4.21
CA LEU A 300 23.34 -11.26 -5.18
C LEU A 300 23.69 -9.88 -5.77
N ARG A 301 24.84 -9.31 -5.38
CA ARG A 301 25.23 -7.96 -5.75
C ARG A 301 25.22 -7.73 -7.26
N GLY A 302 25.88 -8.58 -8.03
CA GLY A 302 26.01 -8.39 -9.49
C GLY A 302 24.66 -8.33 -10.21
N VAL A 303 23.70 -9.17 -9.81
CA VAL A 303 22.35 -9.14 -10.37
C VAL A 303 21.61 -7.88 -9.94
N VAL A 304 21.66 -7.54 -8.65
CA VAL A 304 20.95 -6.38 -8.11
C VAL A 304 21.45 -5.08 -8.74
N GLU A 305 22.77 -4.92 -8.92
CA GLU A 305 23.35 -3.74 -9.57
C GLU A 305 22.89 -3.58 -11.03
N GLU A 306 22.57 -4.67 -11.73
CA GLU A 306 22.09 -4.61 -13.12
C GLU A 306 20.58 -4.41 -13.26
N ILE A 307 19.78 -4.92 -12.32
CA ILE A 307 18.32 -4.78 -12.38
C ILE A 307 17.78 -3.56 -11.63
N TRP A 308 18.60 -2.95 -10.77
CA TRP A 308 18.19 -1.79 -10.00
C TRP A 308 18.35 -0.50 -10.81
N ASP A 309 17.23 0.17 -11.08
CA ASP A 309 17.18 1.44 -11.81
C ASP A 309 16.46 2.53 -11.00
N ASP A 310 16.59 3.80 -11.43
CA ASP A 310 15.89 4.93 -10.82
C ASP A 310 14.35 4.82 -10.92
N ALA A 311 13.83 4.00 -11.84
CA ALA A 311 12.39 3.71 -11.96
C ALA A 311 11.88 2.83 -10.79
N SER A 312 12.78 2.19 -10.05
CA SER A 312 12.52 1.51 -8.78
C SER A 312 12.45 2.48 -7.59
N GLY A 313 12.55 3.79 -7.82
CA GLY A 313 12.41 4.86 -6.83
C GLY A 313 13.72 5.23 -6.11
N PRO A 314 13.79 6.39 -5.45
CA PRO A 314 14.96 6.80 -4.70
C PRO A 314 15.18 5.84 -3.53
N GLY A 315 16.34 5.17 -3.50
CA GLY A 315 16.65 4.19 -2.45
C GLY A 315 18.14 4.02 -2.20
N GLU A 316 18.45 3.55 -1.00
CA GLU A 316 19.80 3.14 -0.60
C GLU A 316 19.91 1.62 -0.75
N ILE A 317 20.93 1.15 -1.48
CA ILE A 317 21.30 -0.27 -1.48
C ILE A 317 22.53 -0.44 -0.60
N ILE A 318 22.44 -1.38 0.33
CA ILE A 318 23.54 -1.79 1.21
C ILE A 318 23.94 -3.20 0.82
N PHE A 319 25.19 -3.33 0.36
CA PHE A 319 25.80 -4.63 0.05
C PHE A 319 26.75 -5.04 1.15
N GLU A 320 26.41 -6.10 1.88
CA GLU A 320 27.20 -6.61 3.00
C GLU A 320 27.02 -8.13 3.14
N PRO A 321 27.91 -8.87 3.81
CA PRO A 321 27.66 -10.25 4.19
C PRO A 321 26.37 -10.37 5.02
N THR A 322 25.60 -11.45 4.82
CA THR A 322 24.33 -11.71 5.52
C THR A 322 24.42 -11.49 7.04
N VAL A 323 25.54 -11.87 7.66
CA VAL A 323 25.76 -11.71 9.10
C VAL A 323 25.77 -10.23 9.51
N LEU A 324 26.40 -9.34 8.73
CA LEU A 324 26.43 -7.91 9.03
C LEU A 324 25.07 -7.26 8.78
N LEU A 325 24.34 -7.71 7.75
CA LEU A 325 22.96 -7.28 7.52
C LEU A 325 22.05 -7.64 8.69
N LEU A 326 22.18 -8.84 9.25
CA LEU A 326 21.45 -9.26 10.46
C LEU A 326 21.80 -8.40 11.68
N GLN A 327 23.08 -8.02 11.85
CA GLN A 327 23.49 -7.11 12.92
C GLN A 327 22.85 -5.72 12.79
N ARG A 328 22.75 -5.18 11.56
CA ARG A 328 22.04 -3.92 11.28
C ARG A 328 20.56 -4.02 11.65
N ILE A 329 19.89 -5.07 11.17
CA ILE A 329 18.47 -5.33 11.48
C ILE A 329 18.27 -5.44 13.01
N ALA A 330 19.14 -6.16 13.71
CA ALA A 330 19.10 -6.28 15.17
C ALA A 330 19.33 -4.95 15.90
N ALA A 331 20.10 -4.03 15.31
CA ALA A 331 20.34 -2.68 15.83
C ALA A 331 19.20 -1.68 15.52
N GLY A 332 18.13 -2.12 14.85
CA GLY A 332 17.00 -1.28 14.47
C GLY A 332 17.18 -0.55 13.13
N ASP A 333 18.25 -0.85 12.39
CA ASP A 333 18.48 -0.36 11.03
C ASP A 333 17.70 -1.26 10.06
N LEU A 334 16.43 -0.95 9.83
CA LEU A 334 15.49 -1.81 9.10
C LEU A 334 15.45 -1.49 7.60
N PRO A 335 15.57 -2.49 6.71
CA PRO A 335 15.34 -2.34 5.28
C PRO A 335 13.86 -2.41 4.94
N THR A 336 13.47 -1.93 3.75
CA THR A 336 12.15 -2.27 3.18
C THR A 336 12.13 -3.71 2.66
N LEU A 337 13.25 -4.14 2.08
CA LEU A 337 13.48 -5.49 1.57
C LEU A 337 14.90 -5.93 1.91
N ALA A 338 15.06 -7.15 2.42
CA ALA A 338 16.34 -7.78 2.58
C ALA A 338 16.46 -9.01 1.66
N LEU A 339 17.57 -9.13 0.93
CA LEU A 339 17.96 -10.32 0.18
C LEU A 339 19.06 -11.02 0.98
N LEU A 340 18.67 -12.08 1.68
CA LEU A 340 19.50 -12.79 2.65
C LEU A 340 19.61 -14.27 2.28
N THR A 341 20.42 -15.04 3.03
CA THR A 341 20.28 -16.50 2.99
C THR A 341 18.90 -16.90 3.49
N ASP A 342 18.37 -18.00 2.99
CA ASP A 342 17.04 -18.48 3.31
C ASP A 342 16.89 -18.80 4.80
N GLU A 343 17.94 -19.37 5.40
CA GLU A 343 18.03 -19.63 6.84
C GLU A 343 17.92 -18.33 7.67
N ALA A 344 18.60 -17.27 7.23
CA ALA A 344 18.54 -15.97 7.90
C ALA A 344 17.15 -15.32 7.77
N ALA A 345 16.56 -15.37 6.57
CA ALA A 345 15.21 -14.89 6.32
C ALA A 345 14.18 -15.67 7.16
N GLN A 346 14.32 -16.99 7.25
CA GLN A 346 13.47 -17.84 8.09
C GLN A 346 13.58 -17.47 9.57
N GLY A 347 14.79 -17.21 10.07
CA GLY A 347 14.99 -16.75 11.44
C GLY A 347 14.27 -15.44 11.72
N LEU A 348 14.36 -14.46 10.81
CA LEU A 348 13.62 -13.20 10.94
C LEU A 348 12.10 -13.38 10.89
N GLU A 349 11.60 -14.32 10.09
CA GLU A 349 10.17 -14.66 9.98
C GLU A 349 9.65 -15.25 11.29
N LEU A 350 10.38 -16.21 11.87
CA LEU A 350 10.05 -16.82 13.16
C LEU A 350 10.09 -15.81 14.32
N ASP A 351 11.00 -14.84 14.25
CA ASP A 351 11.09 -13.72 15.21
C ASP A 351 9.99 -12.65 15.01
N GLY A 352 9.17 -12.75 13.95
CA GLY A 352 8.17 -11.74 13.60
C GLY A 352 8.75 -10.40 13.13
N LYS A 353 10.01 -10.40 12.67
CA LYS A 353 10.71 -9.19 12.19
C LYS A 353 10.45 -8.89 10.72
N ILE A 354 9.91 -9.85 9.97
CA ILE A 354 9.48 -9.68 8.58
C ILE A 354 8.04 -10.14 8.41
N LEU A 355 7.37 -9.57 7.41
CA LEU A 355 5.99 -9.90 7.03
C LEU A 355 5.92 -11.18 6.21
N SER A 356 6.87 -11.38 5.29
CA SER A 356 6.91 -12.55 4.42
C SER A 356 8.32 -12.86 3.94
N ARG A 357 8.53 -14.16 3.67
CA ARG A 357 9.72 -14.71 3.06
C ARG A 357 9.41 -15.32 1.69
N HIS A 358 10.29 -15.10 0.72
CA HIS A 358 10.18 -15.67 -0.63
C HIS A 358 11.53 -16.21 -1.11
N PRO A 359 11.70 -17.54 -1.19
CA PRO A 359 12.85 -18.14 -1.88
C PRO A 359 12.92 -17.70 -3.33
N LEU A 360 14.10 -17.29 -3.78
CA LEU A 360 14.30 -16.72 -5.12
C LEU A 360 15.22 -17.59 -5.98
N VAL A 361 16.44 -17.78 -5.49
CA VAL A 361 17.54 -18.34 -6.26
C VAL A 361 18.41 -19.19 -5.36
N LEU A 362 19.16 -20.10 -5.96
CA LEU A 362 20.17 -20.87 -5.28
C LEU A 362 21.54 -20.68 -5.93
N SER A 363 22.60 -20.75 -5.13
CA SER A 363 23.98 -20.82 -5.61
C SER A 363 24.67 -22.05 -5.06
N ARG A 364 25.69 -22.51 -5.78
CA ARG A 364 26.54 -23.63 -5.41
C ARG A 364 27.93 -23.10 -5.06
N ILE A 365 28.67 -23.86 -4.27
CA ILE A 365 30.09 -23.63 -4.05
C ILE A 365 30.86 -24.12 -5.27
N GLY A 366 31.81 -23.32 -5.73
CA GLY A 366 32.68 -23.66 -6.85
C GLY A 366 34.10 -23.18 -6.65
N ILE A 367 34.93 -23.58 -7.61
CA ILE A 367 36.34 -23.19 -7.70
C ILE A 367 36.52 -22.39 -8.98
N ALA A 368 37.15 -21.21 -8.89
CA ALA A 368 37.56 -20.42 -10.04
C ALA A 368 39.06 -20.13 -9.97
N ALA A 369 39.69 -19.98 -11.12
CA ALA A 369 41.09 -19.61 -11.25
C ALA A 369 41.22 -18.48 -12.29
N THR A 370 42.43 -18.18 -12.76
CA THR A 370 42.60 -17.25 -13.88
C THR A 370 42.07 -17.85 -15.19
N GLN A 371 41.73 -17.00 -16.17
CA GLN A 371 41.25 -17.46 -17.48
C GLN A 371 42.23 -18.38 -18.22
N ASP A 372 43.53 -18.23 -17.97
CA ASP A 372 44.57 -19.05 -18.59
C ASP A 372 44.67 -20.46 -17.99
N ASN A 373 44.19 -20.66 -16.76
CA ASN A 373 44.28 -21.93 -16.03
C ASN A 373 42.94 -22.30 -15.38
N PRO A 374 41.85 -22.44 -16.16
CA PRO A 374 40.54 -22.72 -15.60
C PRO A 374 40.53 -24.09 -14.88
N PRO A 375 39.82 -24.22 -13.74
CA PRO A 375 39.67 -25.50 -13.08
C PRO A 375 38.94 -26.51 -14.00
N PRO A 376 39.28 -27.81 -13.97
CA PRO A 376 38.55 -28.81 -14.73
C PRO A 376 37.13 -28.99 -14.18
N ALA A 377 36.27 -29.67 -14.94
CA ALA A 377 35.00 -30.15 -14.41
C ALA A 377 35.25 -31.31 -13.44
N PHE A 378 34.72 -31.21 -12.22
CA PHE A 378 34.87 -32.25 -11.19
C PHE A 378 33.70 -33.23 -11.25
N ALA A 379 33.91 -34.40 -11.86
CA ALA A 379 32.88 -35.45 -11.91
C ALA A 379 32.75 -36.18 -10.57
N THR A 380 33.87 -36.36 -9.86
CA THR A 380 33.94 -37.11 -8.61
C THR A 380 34.69 -36.35 -7.52
N THR A 381 34.50 -36.78 -6.27
CA THR A 381 35.28 -36.29 -5.12
C THR A 381 36.79 -36.52 -5.32
N ASP A 382 37.19 -37.61 -5.97
CA ASP A 382 38.61 -37.90 -6.25
C ASP A 382 39.24 -36.90 -7.24
N ASP A 383 38.46 -36.43 -8.23
CA ASP A 383 38.92 -35.39 -9.16
C ASP A 383 39.17 -34.06 -8.44
N LEU A 384 38.26 -33.70 -7.52
CA LEU A 384 38.43 -32.54 -6.66
C LEU A 384 39.68 -32.68 -5.79
N VAL A 385 39.87 -33.81 -5.11
CA VAL A 385 41.04 -34.04 -4.24
C VAL A 385 42.34 -33.96 -5.05
N ARG A 386 42.40 -34.60 -6.22
CA ARG A 386 43.58 -34.54 -7.10
C ARG A 386 43.92 -33.10 -7.47
N TYR A 387 42.93 -32.35 -7.94
CA TYR A 387 43.12 -30.94 -8.31
C TYR A 387 43.56 -30.09 -7.11
N LEU A 388 42.89 -30.22 -5.95
CA LEU A 388 43.24 -29.48 -4.75
C LEU A 388 44.67 -29.77 -4.29
N ARG A 389 45.21 -30.97 -4.54
CA ARG A 389 46.62 -31.32 -4.24
C ARG A 389 47.61 -30.75 -5.25
N GLU A 390 47.24 -30.72 -6.53
CA GLU A 390 48.10 -30.24 -7.61
C GLU A 390 48.24 -28.72 -7.64
N VAL A 391 47.21 -27.97 -7.27
CA VAL A 391 47.29 -26.49 -7.27
C VAL A 391 48.33 -25.98 -6.27
N PRO A 392 49.17 -25.00 -6.65
CA PRO A 392 50.27 -24.54 -5.80
C PRO A 392 49.79 -23.72 -4.59
N SER A 393 48.62 -23.06 -4.71
CA SER A 393 47.97 -22.33 -3.62
C SER A 393 46.48 -22.14 -3.90
N LEU A 394 45.69 -21.93 -2.86
CA LEU A 394 44.26 -21.65 -2.99
C LEU A 394 43.79 -20.63 -1.96
N CYS A 395 42.72 -19.89 -2.27
CA CYS A 395 42.09 -18.96 -1.35
C CYS A 395 40.70 -19.47 -0.95
N TYR A 396 40.44 -19.58 0.34
CA TYR A 396 39.11 -19.82 0.88
C TYR A 396 38.95 -19.09 2.22
N SER A 397 37.73 -18.85 2.67
CA SER A 397 37.47 -18.22 3.96
C SER A 397 37.30 -19.26 5.06
N LYS A 398 37.74 -18.97 6.29
CA LYS A 398 37.34 -19.74 7.49
C LYS A 398 36.11 -19.15 8.20
N SER A 399 35.56 -18.08 7.64
CA SER A 399 34.33 -17.42 8.06
C SER A 399 33.30 -17.40 6.91
N GLY A 400 32.01 -17.40 7.24
CA GLY A 400 30.94 -17.46 6.25
C GLY A 400 30.60 -18.89 5.78
N ALA A 401 29.37 -19.06 5.27
CA ALA A 401 28.77 -20.37 5.08
C ALA A 401 29.53 -21.29 4.12
N SER A 402 30.01 -20.77 2.99
CA SER A 402 30.76 -21.54 1.98
C SER A 402 32.14 -21.98 2.49
N GLY A 403 32.83 -21.10 3.21
CA GLY A 403 34.13 -21.38 3.81
C GLY A 403 34.08 -22.42 4.93
N ILE A 404 33.11 -22.28 5.84
CA ILE A 404 32.87 -23.25 6.93
C ILE A 404 32.55 -24.63 6.34
N HIS A 405 31.68 -24.68 5.32
CA HIS A 405 31.36 -25.93 4.63
C HIS A 405 32.59 -26.56 3.97
N PHE A 406 33.37 -25.77 3.24
CA PHE A 406 34.57 -26.27 2.58
C PHE A 406 35.61 -26.80 3.58
N SER A 407 35.83 -26.10 4.70
CA SER A 407 36.70 -26.59 5.78
C SER A 407 36.24 -27.95 6.32
N ALA A 408 34.94 -28.13 6.57
CA ALA A 408 34.38 -29.41 7.02
C ALA A 408 34.53 -30.52 5.97
N VAL A 409 34.42 -30.18 4.67
CA VAL A 409 34.70 -31.12 3.57
C VAL A 409 36.17 -31.56 3.62
N LEU A 410 37.11 -30.64 3.78
CA LEU A 410 38.54 -30.97 3.85
C LEU A 410 38.87 -31.90 5.03
N GLU A 411 38.25 -31.65 6.19
CA GLU A 411 38.38 -32.52 7.37
C GLU A 411 37.84 -33.92 7.10
N ARG A 412 36.63 -34.02 6.54
CA ARG A 412 36.00 -35.30 6.19
C ARG A 412 36.81 -36.10 5.18
N LEU A 413 37.49 -35.42 4.26
CA LEU A 413 38.35 -36.03 3.25
C LEU A 413 39.76 -36.35 3.78
N GLY A 414 40.10 -35.95 5.01
CA GLY A 414 41.41 -36.21 5.62
C GLY A 414 42.56 -35.43 5.00
N ILE A 415 42.28 -34.33 4.28
CA ILE A 415 43.29 -33.52 3.57
C ILE A 415 43.44 -32.10 4.12
N ALA A 416 42.72 -31.75 5.20
CA ALA A 416 42.72 -30.40 5.76
C ALA A 416 44.12 -29.84 6.03
N ALA A 417 45.00 -30.61 6.70
CA ALA A 417 46.35 -30.14 7.01
C ALA A 417 47.22 -29.87 5.76
N GLU A 418 47.05 -30.69 4.72
CA GLU A 418 47.77 -30.56 3.44
C GLU A 418 47.32 -29.31 2.67
N ILE A 419 46.01 -29.07 2.63
CA ILE A 419 45.41 -27.93 1.93
C ILE A 419 45.64 -26.63 2.69
N ASP A 420 45.52 -26.64 4.01
CA ASP A 420 45.77 -25.46 4.87
C ASP A 420 47.22 -24.99 4.79
N ALA A 421 48.18 -25.89 4.58
CA ALA A 421 49.60 -25.52 4.43
C ALA A 421 49.87 -24.62 3.21
N LYS A 422 48.97 -24.59 2.23
CA LYS A 422 49.06 -23.77 1.02
C LYS A 422 47.86 -22.84 0.81
N ALA A 423 47.02 -22.69 1.84
CA ALA A 423 45.83 -21.85 1.78
C ALA A 423 46.14 -20.40 2.14
N VAL A 424 45.63 -19.47 1.33
CA VAL A 424 45.49 -18.06 1.68
C VAL A 424 44.11 -17.89 2.31
N VAL A 425 44.06 -17.86 3.64
CA VAL A 425 42.80 -17.69 4.37
C VAL A 425 42.52 -16.21 4.61
N ILE A 426 41.41 -15.72 4.09
CA ILE A 426 40.94 -14.36 4.36
C ILE A 426 39.86 -14.36 5.44
N PRO A 427 39.81 -13.33 6.30
CA PRO A 427 38.81 -13.24 7.36
C PRO A 427 37.43 -12.79 6.86
N GLN A 428 37.36 -12.09 5.73
CA GLN A 428 36.13 -11.63 5.08
C GLN A 428 36.41 -11.16 3.65
N GLY A 429 35.36 -11.08 2.83
CA GLY A 429 35.42 -10.55 1.45
C GLY A 429 35.40 -11.64 0.38
N LEU A 430 35.62 -11.22 -0.87
CA LEU A 430 35.57 -12.10 -2.05
C LEU A 430 36.92 -12.80 -2.25
N THR A 431 36.95 -14.13 -2.15
CA THR A 431 38.18 -14.94 -2.25
C THR A 431 38.81 -14.86 -3.64
N GLY A 432 37.98 -14.66 -4.67
CA GLY A 432 38.42 -14.46 -6.05
C GLY A 432 39.37 -13.27 -6.25
N ARG A 433 39.32 -12.25 -5.38
CA ARG A 433 40.28 -11.11 -5.45
C ARG A 433 41.71 -11.56 -5.23
N MET A 434 41.95 -12.55 -4.37
CA MET A 434 43.31 -13.07 -4.15
C MET A 434 43.87 -13.76 -5.39
N VAL A 435 43.02 -14.36 -6.22
CA VAL A 435 43.45 -14.92 -7.51
C VAL A 435 43.70 -13.83 -8.53
N ALA A 436 42.80 -12.85 -8.65
CA ALA A 436 42.97 -11.71 -9.55
C ALA A 436 44.24 -10.88 -9.23
N GLU A 437 44.62 -10.81 -7.96
CA GLU A 437 45.85 -10.16 -7.48
C GLU A 437 47.10 -11.06 -7.56
N GLY A 438 46.97 -12.30 -8.04
CA GLY A 438 48.08 -13.26 -8.18
C GLY A 438 48.60 -13.82 -6.85
N LYS A 439 47.83 -13.71 -5.76
CA LYS A 439 48.19 -14.21 -4.41
C LYS A 439 47.77 -15.65 -4.17
N ALA A 440 46.83 -16.18 -4.96
CA ALA A 440 46.40 -17.58 -4.92
C ALA A 440 46.19 -18.12 -6.35
N ALA A 441 46.39 -19.42 -6.58
CA ALA A 441 46.18 -20.01 -7.91
C ALA A 441 44.70 -20.26 -8.21
N CYS A 442 43.90 -20.59 -7.20
CA CYS A 442 42.44 -20.69 -7.33
C CYS A 442 41.73 -20.17 -6.08
N ALA A 443 40.43 -19.91 -6.21
CA ALA A 443 39.55 -19.39 -5.17
C ALA A 443 38.33 -20.29 -5.03
N ILE A 444 37.92 -20.51 -3.79
CA ILE A 444 36.72 -21.29 -3.43
C ILE A 444 35.74 -20.35 -2.74
N GLN A 445 34.52 -20.26 -3.28
CA GLN A 445 33.41 -19.48 -2.71
C GLN A 445 32.08 -19.89 -3.38
N GLN A 446 30.99 -19.19 -3.08
CA GLN A 446 29.79 -19.29 -3.89
C GLN A 446 30.11 -18.88 -5.33
N ILE A 447 29.61 -19.63 -6.31
CA ILE A 447 29.85 -19.34 -7.74
C ILE A 447 29.38 -17.93 -8.08
N SER A 448 28.28 -17.46 -7.47
CA SER A 448 27.78 -16.11 -7.71
C SER A 448 28.67 -15.00 -7.16
N GLU A 449 29.51 -15.28 -6.16
CA GLU A 449 30.52 -14.35 -5.65
C GLU A 449 31.77 -14.36 -6.51
N LEU A 450 32.17 -15.53 -7.02
CA LEU A 450 33.31 -15.68 -7.93
C LEU A 450 33.03 -15.02 -9.29
N ALA A 451 31.80 -15.15 -9.80
CA ALA A 451 31.37 -14.56 -11.08
C ALA A 451 31.47 -13.02 -11.12
N GLN A 452 31.47 -12.36 -9.96
CA GLN A 452 31.60 -10.90 -9.85
C GLN A 452 33.03 -10.39 -10.05
N ILE A 453 34.04 -11.27 -10.02
CA ILE A 453 35.44 -10.87 -10.12
C ILE A 453 35.91 -10.95 -11.57
N GLN A 454 36.20 -9.78 -12.14
CA GLN A 454 36.78 -9.67 -13.47
C GLN A 454 38.15 -10.38 -13.54
N GLY A 455 38.39 -11.13 -14.61
CA GLY A 455 39.65 -11.84 -14.86
C GLY A 455 39.71 -13.28 -14.36
N LEU A 456 38.66 -13.76 -13.67
CA LEU A 456 38.52 -15.18 -13.36
C LEU A 456 37.93 -15.98 -14.53
N SER A 457 38.22 -17.28 -14.52
CA SER A 457 37.51 -18.27 -15.33
C SER A 457 36.07 -18.45 -14.86
N ALA A 458 35.23 -19.09 -15.67
CA ALA A 458 34.01 -19.70 -15.16
C ALA A 458 34.36 -20.66 -14.01
N ALA A 459 33.56 -20.64 -12.94
CA ALA A 459 33.79 -21.48 -11.79
C ALA A 459 33.29 -22.91 -12.06
N SER A 460 34.10 -23.90 -11.70
CA SER A 460 33.70 -25.31 -11.70
C SER A 460 33.04 -25.66 -10.37
N PRO A 461 31.79 -26.16 -10.35
CA PRO A 461 31.09 -26.52 -9.12
C PRO A 461 31.78 -27.70 -8.43
N LEU A 462 31.74 -27.73 -7.09
CA LEU A 462 32.13 -28.92 -6.35
C LEU A 462 31.23 -30.12 -6.71
N PRO A 463 31.76 -31.36 -6.72
CA PRO A 463 30.99 -32.59 -6.88
C PRO A 463 29.83 -32.69 -5.88
N GLU A 464 28.71 -33.29 -6.28
CA GLU A 464 27.48 -33.41 -5.47
C GLU A 464 27.75 -33.90 -4.03
N GLU A 465 28.61 -34.90 -3.83
CA GLU A 465 28.95 -35.46 -2.52
C GLU A 465 29.61 -34.45 -1.55
N THR A 466 30.24 -33.41 -2.10
CA THR A 466 30.97 -32.36 -1.37
C THR A 466 30.28 -31.00 -1.50
N GLN A 467 29.19 -30.91 -2.25
CA GLN A 467 28.51 -29.67 -2.56
C GLN A 467 27.62 -29.23 -1.39
N ARG A 468 27.43 -27.91 -1.28
CA ARG A 468 26.33 -27.32 -0.53
C ARG A 468 25.67 -26.27 -1.40
N THR A 469 24.36 -26.40 -1.53
CA THR A 469 23.52 -25.40 -2.19
C THR A 469 23.04 -24.40 -1.14
N GLU A 470 23.25 -23.11 -1.39
CA GLU A 470 22.73 -22.03 -0.56
C GLU A 470 21.54 -21.40 -1.26
N ILE A 471 20.41 -21.26 -0.55
CA ILE A 471 19.23 -20.57 -1.07
C ILE A 471 19.27 -19.13 -0.59
N PHE A 472 18.95 -18.20 -1.49
CA PHE A 472 18.76 -16.80 -1.17
C PHE A 472 17.30 -16.39 -1.35
N SER A 473 16.82 -15.62 -0.38
CA SER A 473 15.41 -15.31 -0.23
C SER A 473 15.20 -13.81 -0.03
N ALA A 474 14.10 -13.32 -0.58
CA ALA A 474 13.55 -12.01 -0.26
C ALA A 474 12.81 -12.07 1.08
N ALA A 475 13.15 -11.14 1.96
CA ALA A 475 12.58 -10.96 3.29
C ALA A 475 11.98 -9.56 3.39
N LEU A 476 10.64 -9.47 3.37
CA LEU A 476 9.91 -8.20 3.30
C LEU A 476 9.59 -7.70 4.71
N HIS A 477 10.10 -6.53 5.08
CA HIS A 477 9.74 -5.89 6.36
C HIS A 477 8.48 -5.02 6.24
N ALA A 478 8.18 -4.56 5.04
CA ALA A 478 6.98 -3.78 4.73
C ALA A 478 6.46 -4.14 3.34
N ASN A 479 5.14 -4.11 3.15
CA ASN A 479 4.53 -4.20 1.83
C ASN A 479 4.61 -2.84 1.14
N SER A 480 5.19 -2.80 -0.04
CA SER A 480 5.19 -1.62 -0.89
C SER A 480 5.13 -2.01 -2.37
N PRO A 481 4.48 -1.19 -3.23
CA PRO A 481 4.45 -1.46 -4.68
C PRO A 481 5.84 -1.65 -5.29
N THR A 482 6.85 -0.94 -4.76
CA THR A 482 8.24 -1.06 -5.21
C THR A 482 8.88 -2.39 -4.82
N THR A 483 8.71 -2.84 -3.59
CA THR A 483 9.22 -4.16 -3.15
C THR A 483 8.55 -5.28 -3.94
N ASP A 484 7.27 -5.14 -4.27
CA ASP A 484 6.54 -6.08 -5.11
C ASP A 484 7.07 -6.07 -6.55
N ALA A 485 7.36 -4.89 -7.11
CA ALA A 485 7.94 -4.74 -8.44
C ALA A 485 9.35 -5.36 -8.52
N LEU A 486 10.21 -5.15 -7.53
CA LEU A 486 11.54 -5.76 -7.48
C LEU A 486 11.44 -7.28 -7.33
N LEU A 487 10.56 -7.76 -6.45
CA LEU A 487 10.31 -9.19 -6.28
C LEU A 487 9.80 -9.81 -7.59
N ALA A 488 8.85 -9.17 -8.26
CA ALA A 488 8.32 -9.61 -9.55
C ALA A 488 9.41 -9.64 -10.63
N ARG A 489 10.31 -8.64 -10.66
CA ARG A 489 11.44 -8.59 -11.60
C ARG A 489 12.43 -9.72 -11.34
N LEU A 490 12.80 -9.98 -10.08
CA LEU A 490 13.69 -11.08 -9.70
C LEU A 490 13.10 -12.45 -10.05
N LEU A 491 11.78 -12.58 -9.98
CA LEU A 491 11.05 -13.79 -10.34
C LEU A 491 10.70 -13.89 -11.84
N HIS A 492 10.95 -12.84 -12.63
CA HIS A 492 10.56 -12.78 -14.03
C HIS A 492 11.41 -13.74 -14.89
N ALA A 493 10.78 -14.37 -15.89
CA ALA A 493 11.46 -15.33 -16.77
C ALA A 493 12.64 -14.70 -17.54
N ASP A 494 12.50 -13.44 -17.95
CA ASP A 494 13.53 -12.70 -18.68
C ASP A 494 14.79 -12.42 -17.84
N THR A 495 14.71 -12.54 -16.51
CA THR A 495 15.86 -12.36 -15.61
C THR A 495 16.69 -13.64 -15.51
N ARG A 496 16.20 -14.79 -15.99
CA ARG A 496 16.90 -16.08 -15.89
C ARG A 496 18.26 -16.11 -16.58
N PRO A 497 18.45 -15.57 -17.80
CA PRO A 497 19.77 -15.51 -18.42
C PRO A 497 20.76 -14.67 -17.61
N LEU A 498 20.28 -13.57 -17.02
CA LEU A 498 21.08 -12.71 -16.13
C LEU A 498 21.48 -13.46 -14.86
N LEU A 499 20.54 -14.11 -14.19
CA LEU A 499 20.82 -14.94 -13.01
C LEU A 499 21.88 -16.01 -13.32
N ALA A 500 21.73 -16.71 -14.45
CA ALA A 500 22.67 -17.74 -14.87
C ALA A 500 24.08 -17.17 -15.15
N ALA A 501 24.17 -16.00 -15.80
CA ALA A 501 25.45 -15.32 -16.03
C ALA A 501 26.17 -14.96 -14.72
N HIS A 502 25.39 -14.68 -13.66
CA HIS A 502 25.89 -14.43 -12.30
C HIS A 502 25.96 -15.70 -11.44
N GLY A 503 25.92 -16.91 -12.00
CA GLY A 503 26.12 -18.13 -11.22
C GLY A 503 24.98 -18.49 -10.25
N LEU A 504 23.77 -18.00 -10.55
CA LEU A 504 22.56 -18.20 -9.76
C LEU A 504 21.55 -19.03 -10.54
N MET A 505 20.88 -19.94 -9.86
CA MET A 505 19.83 -20.78 -10.44
C MET A 505 18.48 -20.38 -9.84
N PRO A 506 17.48 -20.04 -10.66
CA PRO A 506 16.15 -19.70 -10.17
C PRO A 506 15.49 -20.91 -9.51
N ILE A 507 14.80 -20.68 -8.38
CA ILE A 507 13.98 -21.72 -7.76
C ILE A 507 12.67 -21.82 -8.54
N GLU A 508 12.37 -23.00 -9.08
CA GLU A 508 11.08 -23.25 -9.71
C GLU A 508 9.99 -23.29 -8.64
N ARG A 509 9.08 -22.32 -8.68
CA ARG A 509 7.82 -22.46 -7.98
C ARG A 509 7.01 -23.50 -8.73
N ASN A 510 6.85 -24.68 -8.14
CA ASN A 510 5.74 -25.54 -8.50
C ASN A 510 4.47 -24.69 -8.35
N THR A 511 3.81 -24.39 -9.45
CA THR A 511 2.50 -23.73 -9.46
C THR A 511 1.48 -24.68 -8.83
N ALA A 512 1.32 -24.60 -7.52
CA ALA A 512 0.21 -25.17 -6.76
C ALA A 512 0.16 -24.50 -5.38
N VAL A 513 -0.63 -23.43 -5.23
CA VAL A 513 -1.94 -23.37 -4.55
C VAL A 513 -2.53 -21.99 -4.83
#